data_AF-A0A956CMS0-F1
#
_entry.id   AF-A0A956CMS0-F1
#
_cell.length_a   1.000
_cell.length_b   1.000
_cell.length_c   1.000
_cell.angle_alpha   90.00
_cell.angle_beta   90.00
_cell.angle_gamma   90.00
#
_symmetry.space_group_name_H-M   'P 1'
#
loop_
_entity.id
_entity.type
_entity.pdbx_description
1 polymer ?
#
loop_
_entity_poly.entity_id
_entity_poly.type
_entity_poly.pdbx_seq_one_letter_code
_entity_poly.pdbx_strand_id
1 'polypeptide(L)'
;MHMGPRDAAHLLFTVCLADAATVALLALVTAGIDGLARRVAVRGSSVSGALYGLVVAAAVGYAAWALTSGRTMAAHPYRCPAVGAAVLAAFAAGAAMPGVLVRLRRARRGVRLTVAGGLGVGAGACVLLNATLWPRLYPALHGLLSGAAVVAAVGVSVLLTRSGKPAGGRGRIVAAGLASALVLALLGVPFADRLLSPPVTANARAWTTAAGRWLDVVPHRAVVVDPVAPRRAGTMVPRRRVRAERMPAGSTSDDLVLLTVDALRADALATYGAAVLDMPALDALAAESVVVERAYTPAPHTSYALTSLLAGTCARTAFEAVERPRFELLPELLGRAGYRTAAFYPSAIFHVDPERFEPLAARHFGFERAVESFDPAPVRLDQAARFLEALGPTEKGFVWAHIFEPHEPYEGDALAPPDASARERYRAELRRTDGAIRTFIARLRKRGRPVTLVLTADHGEEFGDHGGH
;
A
#
# COMPACT_ATOMS: atom_id res chain seq x y z
N MET A 1 2.90 3.45 -14.27
CA MET A 1 3.24 4.61 -15.12
C MET A 1 4.60 5.11 -14.66
N HIS A 2 5.66 4.97 -15.45
CA HIS A 2 6.88 5.73 -15.18
C HIS A 2 6.59 7.19 -15.46
N MET A 3 6.56 8.01 -14.41
CA MET A 3 6.71 9.44 -14.57
C MET A 3 8.17 9.71 -14.89
N GLY A 4 8.43 10.33 -16.04
CA GLY A 4 9.80 10.75 -16.36
C GLY A 4 10.34 11.71 -15.29
N PRO A 5 11.65 11.90 -15.17
CA PRO A 5 12.24 12.84 -14.19
C PRO A 5 11.66 14.26 -14.32
N ARG A 6 11.25 14.68 -15.53
CA ARG A 6 10.50 15.92 -15.74
C ARG A 6 9.10 15.86 -15.11
N ASP A 7 8.36 14.79 -15.31
CA ASP A 7 7.02 14.63 -14.75
C ASP A 7 7.10 14.56 -13.22
N ALA A 8 8.07 13.84 -12.66
CA ALA A 8 8.28 13.73 -11.22
C ALA A 8 8.61 15.10 -10.60
N ALA A 9 9.50 15.87 -11.23
CA ALA A 9 9.79 17.25 -10.83
C ALA A 9 8.54 18.14 -10.94
N HIS A 10 7.73 17.99 -11.99
CA HIS A 10 6.49 18.72 -12.15
C HIS A 10 5.46 18.35 -11.07
N LEU A 11 5.30 17.07 -10.73
CA LEU A 11 4.40 16.63 -9.67
C LEU A 11 4.86 17.13 -8.30
N LEU A 12 6.15 16.98 -7.98
CA LEU A 12 6.71 17.48 -6.73
C LEU A 12 6.52 18.99 -6.60
N PHE A 13 6.79 19.74 -7.68
CA PHE A 13 6.53 21.17 -7.75
C PHE A 13 5.06 21.52 -7.50
N THR A 14 4.15 20.72 -8.06
CA THR A 14 2.70 20.91 -7.92
C THR A 14 2.21 20.66 -6.49
N VAL A 15 2.70 19.60 -5.85
CA VAL A 15 2.40 19.27 -4.45
C VAL A 15 2.93 20.35 -3.52
N CYS A 16 4.19 20.77 -3.70
CA CYS A 16 4.79 21.86 -2.94
C CYS A 16 3.99 23.17 -3.07
N LEU A 17 3.47 23.48 -4.27
CA LEU A 17 2.67 24.68 -4.50
C LEU A 17 1.32 24.63 -3.78
N ALA A 18 0.65 23.47 -3.76
CA ALA A 18 -0.63 23.28 -3.08
C ALA A 18 -0.50 23.40 -1.55
N ASP A 19 0.54 22.79 -0.99
CA ASP A 19 0.84 22.88 0.45
C ASP A 19 1.21 24.33 0.84
N ALA A 20 2.01 25.01 0.03
CA ALA A 20 2.37 26.41 0.26
C ALA A 20 1.13 27.34 0.23
N ALA A 21 0.20 27.12 -0.71
CA ALA A 21 -1.05 27.89 -0.79
C ALA A 21 -1.95 27.67 0.43
N THR A 22 -2.05 26.43 0.91
CA THR A 22 -2.82 26.07 2.12
C THR A 22 -2.24 26.73 3.37
N VAL A 23 -0.91 26.67 3.52
CA VAL A 23 -0.18 27.34 4.61
C VAL A 23 -0.39 28.86 4.57
N ALA A 24 -0.34 29.47 3.38
CA ALA A 24 -0.57 30.90 3.21
C ALA A 24 -2.00 31.33 3.57
N LEU A 25 -3.00 30.56 3.16
CA LEU A 25 -4.42 30.80 3.48
C LEU A 25 -4.67 30.71 4.99
N LEU A 26 -4.15 29.67 5.64
CA LEU A 26 -4.27 29.49 7.09
C LEU A 26 -3.56 30.59 7.88
N ALA A 27 -2.38 31.02 7.41
CA ALA A 27 -1.67 32.15 8.01
C ALA A 27 -2.46 33.46 7.90
N LEU A 28 -3.18 33.66 6.80
CA LEU A 28 -4.04 34.83 6.57
C LEU A 28 -5.29 34.82 7.47
N VAL A 29 -5.98 33.68 7.57
CA VAL A 29 -7.11 33.49 8.48
C VAL A 29 -6.68 33.71 9.94
N THR A 30 -5.55 33.13 10.33
CA THR A 30 -5.01 33.27 11.69
C THR A 30 -4.55 34.70 11.98
N ALA A 31 -3.96 35.41 11.01
CA ALA A 31 -3.66 36.84 11.17
C ALA A 31 -4.93 37.69 11.34
N GLY A 32 -6.02 37.30 10.68
CA GLY A 32 -7.36 37.86 10.88
C GLY A 32 -7.90 37.59 12.29
N ILE A 33 -7.76 36.35 12.78
CA ILE A 33 -8.15 35.94 14.14
C ILE A 33 -7.28 36.64 15.20
N ASP A 34 -5.97 36.75 15.03
CA ASP A 34 -5.09 37.56 15.91
C ASP A 34 -5.50 39.04 15.87
N GLY A 35 -5.92 39.54 14.70
CA GLY A 35 -6.51 40.87 14.55
C GLY A 35 -7.81 41.07 15.33
N LEU A 36 -8.64 40.03 15.45
CA LEU A 36 -9.89 40.01 16.20
C LEU A 36 -9.62 39.82 17.70
N ALA A 37 -8.75 38.87 18.06
CA ALA A 37 -8.29 38.59 19.40
C ALA A 37 -7.63 39.81 20.02
N ARG A 38 -6.88 40.63 19.28
CA ARG A 38 -6.35 41.92 19.78
C ARG A 38 -7.42 42.96 20.11
N ARG A 39 -8.59 42.91 19.47
CA ARG A 39 -9.73 43.77 19.80
C ARG A 39 -10.43 43.29 21.08
N VAL A 40 -10.38 41.99 21.34
CA VAL A 40 -10.93 41.35 22.55
C VAL A 40 -9.93 41.38 23.71
N ALA A 41 -8.62 41.30 23.43
CA ALA A 41 -7.50 41.21 24.36
C ALA A 41 -6.90 42.57 24.74
N VAL A 42 -7.73 43.61 24.80
CA VAL A 42 -7.36 44.91 25.40
C VAL A 42 -7.04 44.78 26.89
N ARG A 43 -7.17 43.61 27.50
CA ARG A 43 -6.73 43.34 28.89
C ARG A 43 -5.79 42.14 28.90
N GLY A 44 -4.49 42.40 29.07
CA GLY A 44 -3.45 41.38 29.17
C GLY A 44 -3.62 40.47 30.39
N SER A 45 -4.50 39.48 30.27
CA SER A 45 -4.75 38.48 31.31
C SER A 45 -3.98 37.20 31.01
N SER A 46 -3.49 36.55 32.07
CA SER A 46 -2.89 35.21 32.09
C SER A 46 -3.72 34.15 31.36
N VAL A 47 -5.03 34.40 31.23
CA VAL A 47 -6.01 33.58 30.51
C VAL A 47 -5.66 33.44 29.02
N SER A 48 -5.16 34.50 28.37
CA SER A 48 -4.77 34.45 26.96
C SER A 48 -3.54 33.56 26.71
N GLY A 49 -2.58 33.56 27.63
CA GLY A 49 -1.44 32.65 27.62
C GLY A 49 -1.85 31.21 27.87
N ALA A 50 -2.71 30.97 28.86
CA ALA A 50 -3.20 29.62 29.16
C ALA A 50 -3.99 29.01 27.98
N LEU A 51 -4.83 29.78 27.30
CA LEU A 51 -5.55 29.33 26.10
C LEU A 51 -4.59 28.99 24.94
N TYR A 52 -3.56 29.80 24.72
CA TYR A 52 -2.55 29.51 23.69
C TYR A 52 -1.73 28.26 24.03
N GLY A 53 -1.34 28.12 25.31
CA GLY A 53 -0.70 26.93 25.85
C GLY A 53 -1.53 25.67 25.64
N LEU A 54 -2.84 25.71 25.93
CA LEU A 54 -3.74 24.56 25.75
C LEU A 54 -3.84 24.10 24.29
N VAL A 55 -3.95 25.04 23.35
CA VAL A 55 -4.03 24.70 21.91
C VAL A 55 -2.72 24.06 21.42
N VAL A 56 -1.57 24.62 21.81
CA VAL A 56 -0.25 24.08 21.45
C VAL A 56 -0.04 22.71 22.10
N ALA A 57 -0.42 22.54 23.36
CA ALA A 57 -0.33 21.28 24.09
C ALA A 57 -1.21 20.17 23.49
N ALA A 58 -2.44 20.49 23.06
CA ALA A 58 -3.33 19.55 22.41
C ALA A 58 -2.78 19.09 21.05
N ALA A 59 -2.24 20.01 20.25
CA ALA A 59 -1.63 19.68 18.95
C ALA A 59 -0.38 18.81 19.10
N VAL A 60 0.53 19.17 20.02
CA VAL A 60 1.75 18.39 20.30
C VAL A 60 1.41 17.04 20.94
N GLY A 61 0.41 16.99 21.81
CA GLY A 61 -0.07 15.75 22.42
C GLY A 61 -0.63 14.77 21.41
N TYR A 62 -1.50 15.26 20.51
CA TYR A 62 -2.01 14.44 19.41
C TYR A 62 -0.88 13.92 18.52
N ALA A 63 0.09 14.75 18.19
CA ALA A 63 1.21 14.35 17.35
C ALA A 63 2.16 13.35 18.03
N ALA A 64 2.52 13.57 19.29
CA ALA A 64 3.33 12.65 20.07
C ALA A 64 2.62 11.30 20.26
N TRP A 65 1.31 11.33 20.50
CA TRP A 65 0.48 10.13 20.56
C TRP A 65 0.48 9.38 19.23
N ALA A 66 0.25 10.09 18.12
CA ALA A 66 0.20 9.51 16.78
C ALA A 66 1.55 8.92 16.35
N LEU A 67 2.67 9.61 16.63
CA LEU A 67 4.02 9.12 16.36
C LEU A 67 4.38 7.88 17.18
N THR A 68 3.83 7.75 18.38
CA THR A 68 4.08 6.60 19.28
C THR A 68 3.02 5.51 19.16
N SER A 69 2.13 5.60 18.16
CA SER A 69 1.05 4.62 17.94
C SER A 69 1.52 3.36 17.21
N GLY A 70 2.77 3.32 16.72
CA GLY A 70 3.33 2.12 16.10
C GLY A 70 3.52 0.97 17.11
N ARG A 71 3.33 -0.28 16.66
CA ARG A 71 3.31 -1.50 17.50
C ARG A 71 4.42 -1.55 18.56
N THR A 72 5.66 -1.23 18.20
CA THR A 72 6.82 -1.29 19.11
C THR A 72 6.79 -0.22 20.21
N MET A 73 6.37 1.00 19.89
CA MET A 73 6.29 2.11 20.84
C MET A 73 4.99 2.08 21.65
N ALA A 74 3.92 1.54 21.08
CA ALA A 74 2.62 1.39 21.73
C ALA A 74 2.70 0.53 23.00
N ALA A 75 3.53 -0.51 22.99
CA ALA A 75 3.76 -1.41 24.12
C ALA A 75 4.85 -0.93 25.10
N HIS A 76 5.54 0.17 24.81
CA HIS A 76 6.68 0.62 25.61
C HIS A 76 6.22 1.30 26.90
N PRO A 77 6.73 0.93 28.09
CA PRO A 77 6.22 1.40 29.38
C PRO A 77 6.39 2.93 29.57
N TYR A 78 7.34 3.53 28.86
CA TYR A 78 7.62 4.96 28.93
C TYR A 78 6.82 5.80 27.91
N ARG A 79 5.92 5.21 27.12
CA ARG A 79 5.12 5.94 26.12
C ARG A 79 4.26 7.04 26.75
N CYS A 80 3.40 6.68 27.71
CA CYS A 80 2.50 7.64 28.35
C CYS A 80 3.26 8.74 29.11
N PRO A 81 4.32 8.42 29.88
CA PRO A 81 5.19 9.44 30.47
C PRO A 81 5.84 10.37 29.44
N ALA A 82 6.35 9.85 28.32
CA ALA A 82 6.99 10.66 27.28
C ALA A 82 6.00 11.58 26.55
N VAL A 83 4.81 11.08 26.22
CA VAL A 83 3.73 11.89 25.63
C VAL A 83 3.27 12.96 26.63
N GLY A 84 3.11 12.61 27.90
CA GLY A 84 2.76 13.56 28.97
C GLY A 84 3.80 14.67 29.15
N ALA A 85 5.09 14.32 29.14
CA ALA A 85 6.18 15.29 29.23
C ALA A 85 6.20 16.24 28.02
N ALA A 86 5.98 15.72 26.80
CA ALA A 86 5.88 16.53 25.59
C ALA A 86 4.70 17.51 25.64
N VAL A 87 3.54 17.08 26.14
CA VAL A 87 2.35 17.93 26.32
C VAL A 87 2.61 19.06 27.32
N LEU A 88 3.23 18.75 28.47
CA LEU A 88 3.55 19.74 29.50
C LEU A 88 4.58 20.77 29.02
N ALA A 89 5.63 20.32 28.34
CA ALA A 89 6.62 21.20 27.73
C ALA A 89 6.00 22.11 26.66
N ALA A 90 5.13 21.56 25.81
CA ALA A 90 4.40 22.30 24.79
C ALA A 90 3.43 23.33 25.38
N PHE A 91 2.74 22.98 26.48
CA PHE A 91 1.88 23.90 27.22
C PHE A 91 2.69 25.09 27.77
N ALA A 92 3.80 24.81 28.47
CA ALA A 92 4.64 25.84 29.07
C ALA A 92 5.24 26.78 28.01
N ALA A 93 5.73 26.22 26.90
CA ALA A 93 6.22 26.99 25.77
C ALA A 93 5.11 27.84 25.14
N GLY A 94 3.94 27.25 24.86
CA GLY A 94 2.79 27.95 24.31
C GLY A 94 2.25 29.06 25.22
N ALA A 95 2.25 28.86 26.53
CA ALA A 95 1.82 29.86 27.50
C ALA A 95 2.77 31.07 27.58
N ALA A 96 4.06 30.86 27.32
CA ALA A 96 5.07 31.92 27.27
C ALA A 96 5.09 32.67 25.92
N MET A 97 4.58 32.06 24.84
CA MET A 97 4.65 32.61 23.48
C MET A 97 4.06 34.01 23.31
N PRO A 98 2.91 34.38 23.91
CA PRO A 98 2.40 35.75 23.81
C PRO A 98 3.40 36.80 24.31
N GLY A 99 4.11 36.52 25.41
CA GLY A 99 5.14 37.42 25.96
C GLY A 99 6.36 37.55 25.02
N VAL A 100 6.79 36.44 24.42
CA VAL A 100 7.87 36.41 23.42
C VAL A 100 7.47 37.21 22.18
N LEU A 101 6.26 37.01 21.65
CA LEU A 101 5.75 37.72 20.49
C LEU A 101 5.62 39.23 20.73
N VAL A 102 5.22 39.67 21.93
CA VAL A 102 5.19 41.09 22.31
C VAL A 102 6.60 41.69 22.32
N ARG A 103 7.59 40.99 22.91
CA ARG A 103 8.99 41.44 22.91
C ARG A 103 9.57 41.52 21.49
N LEU A 104 9.35 40.50 20.67
CA LEU A 104 9.80 40.46 19.28
C LEU A 104 9.14 41.55 18.42
N ARG A 105 7.85 41.83 18.61
CA ARG A 105 7.15 42.92 17.91
C ARG A 105 7.72 44.31 18.24
N ARG A 106 8.25 44.50 19.45
CA ARG A 106 8.92 45.74 19.90
C ARG A 106 10.40 45.82 19.51
N ALA A 107 11.00 44.73 19.01
CA ALA A 107 12.39 44.71 18.61
C ALA A 107 12.68 45.59 17.39
N ARG A 108 13.95 45.95 17.20
CA ARG A 108 14.42 46.72 16.04
C ARG A 108 14.01 46.02 14.75
N ARG A 109 13.74 46.81 13.69
CA ARG A 109 13.27 46.30 12.39
C ARG A 109 14.18 45.20 11.83
N GLY A 110 15.51 45.36 11.93
CA GLY A 110 16.47 44.35 11.48
C GLY A 110 16.25 42.98 12.15
N VAL A 111 16.15 42.97 13.48
CA VAL A 111 15.93 41.73 14.26
C VAL A 111 14.62 41.04 13.87
N ARG A 112 13.53 41.80 13.68
CA ARG A 112 12.24 41.25 13.23
C ARG A 112 12.33 40.62 11.85
N LEU A 113 13.04 41.27 10.92
CA LEU A 113 13.22 40.75 9.56
C LEU A 113 14.09 39.48 9.55
N THR A 114 15.13 39.42 10.39
CA THR A 114 15.97 38.23 10.53
C THR A 114 15.17 37.04 11.08
N VAL A 115 14.39 37.24 12.15
CA VAL A 115 13.55 36.18 12.72
C VAL A 115 12.45 35.75 11.75
N ALA A 116 11.81 36.69 11.06
CA ALA A 116 10.83 36.38 10.02
C ALA A 116 11.46 35.61 8.84
N GLY A 117 12.67 35.96 8.42
CA GLY A 117 13.41 35.23 7.39
C GLY A 117 13.68 33.78 7.79
N GLY A 118 14.18 33.55 9.02
CA GLY A 118 14.44 32.21 9.55
C GLY A 118 13.17 31.34 9.63
N LEU A 119 12.06 31.91 10.11
CA LEU A 119 10.77 31.21 10.12
C LEU A 119 10.26 30.88 8.71
N GLY A 120 10.46 31.79 7.74
CA GLY A 120 10.12 31.55 6.34
C GLY A 120 10.90 30.38 5.73
N VAL A 121 12.21 30.32 5.97
CA VAL A 121 13.06 29.20 5.53
C VAL A 121 12.61 27.88 6.18
N GLY A 122 12.33 27.89 7.49
CA GLY A 122 11.85 26.71 8.21
C GLY A 122 10.49 26.21 7.70
N ALA A 123 9.56 27.11 7.38
CA ALA A 123 8.28 26.76 6.77
C ALA A 123 8.47 26.11 5.40
N GLY A 124 9.34 26.68 4.56
CA GLY A 124 9.68 26.13 3.24
C GLY A 124 10.32 24.73 3.33
N ALA A 125 11.22 24.52 4.29
CA ALA A 125 11.83 23.22 4.54
C ALA A 125 10.80 22.17 5.00
N CYS A 126 9.85 22.55 5.86
CA CYS A 126 8.78 21.66 6.28
C CYS A 126 7.87 21.26 5.11
N VAL A 127 7.51 22.20 4.23
CA VAL A 127 6.71 21.91 3.02
C VAL A 127 7.47 20.98 2.06
N LEU A 128 8.76 21.25 1.83
CA LEU A 128 9.58 20.40 0.97
C LEU A 128 9.71 18.98 1.52
N LEU A 129 10.04 18.84 2.82
CA LEU A 129 10.14 17.54 3.48
C LEU A 129 8.79 16.80 3.45
N ASN A 130 7.68 17.51 3.68
CA ASN A 130 6.34 16.95 3.62
C ASN A 130 5.98 16.41 2.23
N ALA A 131 6.50 17.02 1.17
CA ALA A 131 6.28 16.60 -0.21
C ALA A 131 7.23 15.48 -0.68
N THR A 132 8.38 15.31 -0.02
CA THR A 132 9.37 14.27 -0.37
C THR A 132 9.24 12.97 0.41
N LEU A 133 8.59 12.99 1.58
CA LEU A 133 8.40 11.80 2.41
C LEU A 133 7.11 11.05 2.02
N TRP A 134 7.13 9.72 2.18
CA TRP A 134 6.00 8.86 1.80
C TRP A 134 4.93 8.81 2.92
N PRO A 135 3.68 9.25 2.69
CA PRO A 135 2.72 9.40 3.79
C PRO A 135 2.13 8.13 4.32
N ARG A 136 2.09 7.07 3.51
CA ARG A 136 1.62 5.75 3.96
C ARG A 136 2.50 5.19 5.08
N LEU A 137 3.76 5.57 5.12
CA LEU A 137 4.72 5.10 6.13
C LEU A 137 4.74 5.99 7.39
N TYR A 138 4.43 7.29 7.27
CA TYR A 138 4.58 8.25 8.39
C TYR A 138 3.46 9.30 8.53
N PRO A 139 2.17 8.92 8.60
CA PRO A 139 1.05 9.87 8.57
C PRO A 139 1.09 10.93 9.68
N ALA A 140 1.63 10.59 10.86
CA ALA A 140 1.82 11.51 11.98
C ALA A 140 2.92 12.57 11.73
N LEU A 141 4.01 12.18 11.05
CA LEU A 141 5.10 13.08 10.69
C LEU A 141 4.63 14.14 9.69
N HIS A 142 3.79 13.75 8.73
CA HIS A 142 3.19 14.70 7.78
C HIS A 142 2.26 15.70 8.48
N GLY A 143 1.50 15.25 9.47
CA GLY A 143 0.71 16.15 10.32
C GLY A 143 1.58 17.16 11.07
N LEU A 144 2.74 16.74 11.58
CA LEU A 144 3.70 17.60 12.26
C LEU A 144 4.36 18.61 11.34
N LEU A 145 4.85 18.19 10.18
CA LEU A 145 5.48 19.09 9.20
C LEU A 145 4.49 20.14 8.71
N SER A 146 3.24 19.74 8.45
CA SER A 146 2.15 20.65 8.08
C SER A 146 1.84 21.65 9.20
N GLY A 147 1.74 21.18 10.45
CA GLY A 147 1.51 22.03 11.62
C GLY A 147 2.64 23.01 11.86
N ALA A 148 3.89 22.57 11.76
CA ALA A 148 5.09 23.40 11.92
C ALA A 148 5.17 24.49 10.84
N ALA A 149 4.85 24.15 9.58
CA ALA A 149 4.81 25.10 8.47
C ALA A 149 3.76 26.20 8.72
N VAL A 150 2.56 25.85 9.20
CA VAL A 150 1.50 26.80 9.54
C VAL A 150 1.93 27.72 10.69
N VAL A 151 2.48 27.16 11.77
CA VAL A 151 2.93 27.95 12.94
C VAL A 151 4.03 28.94 12.52
N ALA A 152 4.99 28.50 11.72
CA ALA A 152 6.06 29.35 11.21
C ALA A 152 5.51 30.48 10.32
N ALA A 153 4.59 30.18 9.41
CA ALA A 153 3.95 31.18 8.54
C ALA A 153 3.14 32.23 9.33
N VAL A 154 2.43 31.79 10.38
CA VAL A 154 1.74 32.70 11.31
C VAL A 154 2.75 33.62 12.01
N GLY A 155 3.87 33.08 12.48
CA GLY A 155 4.95 33.85 13.09
C GLY A 155 5.53 34.92 12.16
N VAL A 156 5.77 34.58 10.89
CA VAL A 156 6.20 35.53 9.85
C VAL A 156 5.19 36.65 9.68
N SER A 157 3.91 36.33 9.50
CA SER A 157 2.84 37.32 9.33
C SER A 157 2.74 38.27 10.54
N VAL A 158 2.85 37.73 11.74
CA VAL A 158 2.82 38.46 13.02
C VAL A 158 3.99 39.43 13.17
N LEU A 159 5.19 39.09 12.66
CA LEU A 159 6.40 39.91 12.75
C LEU A 159 6.49 40.98 11.65
N LEU A 160 5.91 40.71 10.48
CA LEU A 160 5.90 41.64 9.35
C LEU A 160 4.76 42.66 9.42
N THR A 161 3.68 42.36 10.14
CA THR A 161 2.55 43.30 10.32
C THR A 161 2.87 44.34 11.41
N ARG A 162 2.90 45.63 11.03
CA ARG A 162 3.15 46.74 11.96
C ARG A 162 2.00 46.92 12.95
N SER A 163 2.32 47.01 14.24
CA SER A 163 1.43 47.56 15.27
C SER A 163 1.30 49.08 15.09
N GLY A 164 0.20 49.56 14.49
CA GLY A 164 -0.08 50.99 14.35
C GLY A 164 -1.57 51.24 14.09
N LYS A 165 -2.08 52.39 14.54
CA LYS A 165 -3.51 52.79 14.52
C LYS A 165 -4.23 52.43 13.20
N PRO A 166 -5.53 52.09 13.23
CA PRO A 166 -6.29 51.66 12.06
C PRO A 166 -6.58 52.85 11.13
N ALA A 167 -5.55 53.38 10.47
CA ALA A 167 -5.70 54.46 9.50
C ALA A 167 -5.91 53.85 8.12
N GLY A 168 -7.15 53.83 7.61
CA GLY A 168 -7.56 53.74 6.19
C GLY A 168 -7.03 52.59 5.32
N GLY A 169 -6.08 51.79 5.80
CA GLY A 169 -5.27 50.82 5.06
C GLY A 169 -5.66 49.38 5.33
N ARG A 170 -6.82 49.15 5.98
CA ARG A 170 -7.46 47.82 6.04
C ARG A 170 -7.60 47.24 4.64
N GLY A 171 -7.94 48.09 3.67
CA GLY A 171 -7.99 47.73 2.26
C GLY A 171 -6.64 47.33 1.69
N ARG A 172 -5.51 47.96 2.06
CA ARG A 172 -4.21 47.71 1.40
C ARG A 172 -3.49 46.46 1.88
N ILE A 173 -3.58 46.09 3.15
CA ILE A 173 -2.97 44.85 3.65
C ILE A 173 -3.84 43.65 3.30
N VAL A 174 -5.16 43.79 3.41
CA VAL A 174 -6.10 42.76 2.94
C VAL A 174 -6.04 42.66 1.42
N ALA A 175 -5.91 43.76 0.66
CA ALA A 175 -5.74 43.72 -0.79
C ALA A 175 -4.35 43.26 -1.22
N ALA A 176 -3.27 43.51 -0.47
CA ALA A 176 -1.96 42.92 -0.78
C ALA A 176 -1.93 41.43 -0.47
N GLY A 177 -2.57 41.00 0.64
CA GLY A 177 -2.75 39.58 0.96
C GLY A 177 -3.69 38.87 -0.01
N LEU A 178 -4.81 39.50 -0.38
CA LEU A 178 -5.73 39.02 -1.42
C LEU A 178 -5.09 39.08 -2.79
N ALA A 179 -4.30 40.10 -3.14
CA ALA A 179 -3.59 40.18 -4.42
C ALA A 179 -2.46 39.15 -4.50
N SER A 180 -1.74 38.87 -3.42
CA SER A 180 -0.74 37.79 -3.40
C SER A 180 -1.39 36.40 -3.41
N ALA A 181 -2.50 36.21 -2.70
CA ALA A 181 -3.29 34.97 -2.75
C ALA A 181 -3.98 34.80 -4.11
N LEU A 182 -4.43 35.89 -4.73
CA LEU A 182 -5.00 35.93 -6.08
C LEU A 182 -3.93 35.76 -7.14
N VAL A 183 -2.72 36.30 -6.97
CA VAL A 183 -1.57 36.06 -7.87
C VAL A 183 -1.08 34.62 -7.72
N LEU A 184 -1.04 34.05 -6.52
CA LEU A 184 -0.73 32.63 -6.31
C LEU A 184 -1.85 31.72 -6.85
N ALA A 185 -3.11 32.12 -6.70
CA ALA A 185 -4.25 31.43 -7.30
C ALA A 185 -4.25 31.55 -8.83
N LEU A 186 -3.95 32.73 -9.41
CA LEU A 186 -3.91 33.03 -10.85
C LEU A 186 -2.67 32.45 -11.54
N LEU A 187 -1.51 32.41 -10.87
CA LEU A 187 -0.36 31.61 -11.30
C LEU A 187 -0.65 30.11 -11.17
N GLY A 188 -1.54 29.75 -10.25
CA GLY A 188 -2.14 28.43 -10.13
C GLY A 188 -3.22 28.14 -11.19
N VAL A 189 -3.90 29.11 -11.80
CA VAL A 189 -5.02 28.90 -12.74
C VAL A 189 -4.64 28.13 -14.01
N PRO A 190 -3.54 28.45 -14.73
CA PRO A 190 -3.09 27.59 -15.84
C PRO A 190 -2.57 26.22 -15.37
N PHE A 191 -2.43 26.02 -14.06
CA PHE A 191 -2.06 24.77 -13.41
C PHE A 191 -3.23 24.09 -12.68
N ALA A 192 -4.39 24.77 -12.53
CA ALA A 192 -5.52 24.33 -11.73
C ALA A 192 -6.24 23.15 -12.40
N ASP A 193 -6.32 23.18 -13.74
CA ASP A 193 -6.75 22.03 -14.54
C ASP A 193 -5.84 20.81 -14.40
N ARG A 194 -4.53 21.01 -14.13
CA ARG A 194 -3.59 19.93 -13.83
C ARG A 194 -3.64 19.48 -12.38
N LEU A 195 -3.78 20.40 -11.42
CA LEU A 195 -3.96 20.12 -9.98
C LEU A 195 -5.25 19.36 -9.69
N LEU A 196 -6.31 19.66 -10.43
CA LEU A 196 -7.61 18.98 -10.38
C LEU A 196 -7.69 17.81 -11.36
N SER A 197 -6.61 17.49 -12.09
CA SER A 197 -6.58 16.30 -12.93
C SER A 197 -6.68 15.04 -12.06
N PRO A 198 -7.40 13.98 -12.50
CA PRO A 198 -7.59 12.76 -11.72
C PRO A 198 -6.28 12.11 -11.22
N PRO A 199 -5.17 12.08 -11.99
CA PRO A 199 -3.90 11.53 -11.51
C PRO A 199 -3.26 12.38 -10.43
N VAL A 200 -3.31 13.71 -10.55
CA VAL A 200 -2.69 14.63 -9.59
C VAL A 200 -3.51 14.74 -8.31
N THR A 201 -4.84 14.67 -8.37
CA THR A 201 -5.70 14.59 -7.18
C THR A 201 -5.57 13.25 -6.46
N ALA A 202 -5.51 12.12 -7.20
CA ALA A 202 -5.23 10.81 -6.61
C ALA A 202 -3.84 10.77 -5.95
N ASN A 203 -2.84 11.37 -6.59
CA ASN A 203 -1.50 11.50 -6.02
C ASN A 203 -1.48 12.48 -4.84
N ALA A 204 -2.08 13.67 -4.90
CA ALA A 204 -2.14 14.58 -3.76
C ALA A 204 -2.80 13.94 -2.52
N ARG A 205 -3.84 13.11 -2.73
CA ARG A 205 -4.48 12.28 -1.68
C ARG A 205 -3.56 11.18 -1.14
N ALA A 206 -2.73 10.58 -1.99
CA ALA A 206 -1.78 9.54 -1.60
C ALA A 206 -0.48 10.10 -0.98
N TRP A 207 -0.13 11.35 -1.28
CA TRP A 207 1.15 11.99 -0.96
C TRP A 207 1.04 13.11 0.09
N THR A 208 -0.16 13.56 0.50
CA THR A 208 -0.32 14.53 1.59
C THR A 208 -1.64 14.36 2.37
N THR A 209 -1.60 14.43 3.70
CA THR A 209 -2.80 14.32 4.56
C THR A 209 -3.61 15.61 4.61
N ALA A 210 -2.95 16.77 4.52
CA ALA A 210 -3.57 18.08 4.66
C ALA A 210 -4.28 18.53 3.38
N ALA A 211 -3.62 18.44 2.21
CA ALA A 211 -4.25 18.77 0.93
C ALA A 211 -5.34 17.76 0.56
N GLY A 212 -5.15 16.46 0.88
CA GLY A 212 -6.17 15.43 0.68
C GLY A 212 -7.50 15.74 1.39
N ARG A 213 -7.45 16.16 2.66
CA ARG A 213 -8.65 16.54 3.43
C ARG A 213 -9.33 17.80 2.89
N TRP A 214 -8.57 18.76 2.38
CA TRP A 214 -9.14 19.97 1.78
C TRP A 214 -9.81 19.66 0.43
N LEU A 215 -9.19 18.79 -0.37
CA LEU A 215 -9.74 18.29 -1.63
C LEU A 215 -11.07 17.54 -1.41
N ASP A 216 -11.21 16.76 -0.33
CA ASP A 216 -12.48 16.07 -0.02
C ASP A 216 -13.68 17.01 0.24
N VAL A 217 -13.45 18.29 0.58
CA VAL A 217 -14.51 19.28 0.84
C VAL A 217 -14.82 20.14 -0.38
N VAL A 218 -13.96 20.14 -1.41
CA VAL A 218 -14.21 20.84 -2.67
C VAL A 218 -15.10 19.94 -3.53
N PRO A 219 -16.30 20.38 -3.96
CA PRO A 219 -17.15 19.58 -4.81
C PRO A 219 -16.43 19.31 -6.13
N HIS A 220 -15.88 18.12 -6.27
CA HIS A 220 -15.32 17.66 -7.52
C HIS A 220 -16.49 17.46 -8.49
N ARG A 221 -16.37 17.96 -9.73
CA ARG A 221 -17.10 17.31 -10.82
C ARG A 221 -16.67 15.86 -10.76
N ALA A 222 -17.60 14.96 -10.43
CA ALA A 222 -17.35 13.54 -10.52
C ALA A 222 -16.68 13.31 -11.85
N VAL A 223 -15.46 12.79 -11.81
CA VAL A 223 -14.87 12.21 -13.00
C VAL A 223 -15.77 11.00 -13.22
N VAL A 224 -16.82 11.21 -14.03
CA VAL A 224 -17.25 10.18 -14.95
C VAL A 224 -15.95 9.88 -15.67
N VAL A 225 -15.27 8.84 -15.20
CA VAL A 225 -14.33 8.13 -16.04
C VAL A 225 -15.24 7.74 -17.19
N ASP A 226 -15.19 8.49 -18.31
CA ASP A 226 -15.80 8.02 -19.53
C ASP A 226 -15.31 6.58 -19.62
N PRO A 227 -16.19 5.58 -19.48
CA PRO A 227 -15.78 4.19 -19.46
C PRO A 227 -14.94 4.04 -20.71
N VAL A 228 -13.63 3.80 -20.53
CA VAL A 228 -12.58 3.84 -21.55
C VAL A 228 -13.26 3.68 -22.90
N ALA A 229 -13.43 4.78 -23.65
CA ALA A 229 -14.29 4.80 -24.83
C ALA A 229 -14.07 3.48 -25.54
N PRO A 230 -15.08 2.57 -25.56
CA PRO A 230 -14.85 1.16 -25.81
C PRO A 230 -14.01 1.11 -27.05
N ARG A 231 -12.74 0.68 -26.91
CA ARG A 231 -11.79 0.62 -28.03
C ARG A 231 -12.59 0.05 -29.15
N ARG A 232 -12.85 0.86 -30.21
CA ARG A 232 -13.80 0.55 -31.31
C ARG A 232 -13.85 -0.93 -31.41
N ALA A 233 -14.95 -1.55 -30.97
CA ALA A 233 -15.04 -2.98 -30.74
C ALA A 233 -14.35 -3.67 -31.91
N GLY A 234 -13.08 -4.01 -31.72
CA GLY A 234 -12.27 -4.55 -32.79
C GLY A 234 -12.98 -5.85 -33.02
N THR A 235 -13.64 -5.96 -34.19
CA THR A 235 -14.67 -6.94 -34.54
C THR A 235 -14.64 -8.04 -33.52
N MET A 236 -15.50 -7.94 -32.50
CA MET A 236 -15.51 -8.85 -31.38
C MET A 236 -15.59 -10.22 -32.04
N VAL A 237 -14.43 -10.90 -32.13
CA VAL A 237 -14.35 -12.22 -32.76
C VAL A 237 -15.40 -12.95 -31.97
N PRO A 238 -16.50 -13.42 -32.62
CA PRO A 238 -17.62 -13.97 -31.92
C PRO A 238 -17.00 -14.94 -30.93
N ARG A 239 -17.15 -14.68 -29.63
CA ARG A 239 -16.61 -15.56 -28.61
C ARG A 239 -17.17 -16.90 -29.02
N ARG A 240 -16.32 -17.76 -29.58
CA ARG A 240 -16.67 -19.15 -29.79
C ARG A 240 -16.95 -19.56 -28.37
N ARG A 241 -18.24 -19.67 -28.01
CA ARG A 241 -18.62 -20.42 -26.83
C ARG A 241 -17.95 -21.73 -27.13
N VAL A 242 -16.81 -21.97 -26.52
CA VAL A 242 -16.37 -23.32 -26.25
C VAL A 242 -17.54 -23.78 -25.40
N ARG A 243 -18.52 -24.39 -26.07
CA ARG A 243 -19.50 -25.24 -25.43
C ARG A 243 -18.55 -26.20 -24.76
N ALA A 244 -18.35 -26.03 -23.45
CA ALA A 244 -17.69 -27.05 -22.67
C ALA A 244 -18.50 -28.29 -23.04
N GLU A 245 -17.92 -29.14 -23.89
CA GLU A 245 -18.48 -30.44 -24.10
C GLU A 245 -18.60 -30.96 -22.68
N ARG A 246 -19.84 -31.26 -22.26
CA ARG A 246 -20.04 -31.91 -20.98
C ARG A 246 -19.04 -33.05 -21.00
N MET A 247 -18.06 -33.02 -20.09
CA MET A 247 -17.18 -34.15 -19.88
C MET A 247 -18.09 -35.38 -19.88
N PRO A 248 -17.80 -36.40 -20.70
CA PRO A 248 -18.67 -37.56 -20.83
C PRO A 248 -19.06 -37.98 -19.41
N ALA A 249 -20.37 -37.99 -19.12
CA ALA A 249 -20.87 -38.40 -17.82
C ALA A 249 -20.42 -39.85 -17.62
N GLY A 250 -19.30 -40.05 -16.91
CA GLY A 250 -18.58 -41.32 -16.91
C GLY A 250 -17.14 -41.29 -16.41
N SER A 251 -16.36 -40.18 -16.50
CA SER A 251 -15.00 -40.14 -15.90
C SER A 251 -15.04 -39.72 -14.43
N THR A 252 -15.87 -40.38 -13.63
CA THR A 252 -16.07 -40.00 -12.23
C THR A 252 -15.03 -40.61 -11.29
N SER A 253 -13.85 -41.02 -11.75
CA SER A 253 -12.79 -41.68 -10.95
C SER A 253 -11.45 -40.95 -10.97
N ASP A 254 -11.44 -39.71 -11.47
CA ASP A 254 -10.20 -39.00 -11.75
C ASP A 254 -9.70 -38.31 -10.47
N ASP A 255 -8.42 -38.52 -10.16
CA ASP A 255 -7.78 -37.78 -9.07
C ASP A 255 -7.56 -36.33 -9.52
N LEU A 256 -7.70 -35.41 -8.58
CA LEU A 256 -7.53 -33.98 -8.81
C LEU A 256 -6.22 -33.53 -8.16
N VAL A 257 -5.38 -32.84 -8.92
CA VAL A 257 -4.14 -32.27 -8.40
C VAL A 257 -4.11 -30.78 -8.72
N LEU A 258 -3.96 -29.96 -7.69
CA LEU A 258 -3.69 -28.54 -7.78
C LEU A 258 -2.23 -28.30 -7.36
N LEU A 259 -1.39 -27.90 -8.32
CA LEU A 259 -0.04 -27.43 -8.06
C LEU A 259 -0.03 -25.91 -8.15
N THR A 260 0.43 -25.27 -7.08
CA THR A 260 0.68 -23.82 -7.07
C THR A 260 2.17 -23.59 -6.85
N VAL A 261 2.78 -22.71 -7.64
CA VAL A 261 4.18 -22.29 -7.48
C VAL A 261 4.20 -20.86 -6.96
N ASP A 262 4.88 -20.63 -5.85
CA ASP A 262 5.02 -19.31 -5.24
C ASP A 262 5.74 -18.33 -6.17
N ALA A 263 5.23 -17.10 -6.29
CA ALA A 263 5.86 -16.00 -7.03
C ALA A 263 6.27 -16.34 -8.50
N LEU A 264 5.66 -17.34 -9.12
CA LEU A 264 5.97 -17.77 -10.49
C LEU A 264 5.49 -16.73 -11.51
N ARG A 265 6.44 -16.11 -12.22
CA ARG A 265 6.17 -15.13 -13.26
C ARG A 265 5.86 -15.82 -14.58
N ALA A 266 4.88 -15.31 -15.31
CA ALA A 266 4.58 -15.76 -16.66
C ALA A 266 5.76 -15.55 -17.62
N ASP A 267 6.49 -14.44 -17.50
CA ASP A 267 7.65 -14.12 -18.35
C ASP A 267 8.91 -14.95 -18.03
N ALA A 268 8.83 -15.87 -17.07
CA ALA A 268 9.83 -16.90 -16.83
C ALA A 268 9.59 -18.18 -17.65
N LEU A 269 8.37 -18.39 -18.19
CA LEU A 269 7.97 -19.62 -18.86
C LEU A 269 8.02 -19.46 -20.39
N ALA A 270 8.63 -20.42 -21.09
CA ALA A 270 8.73 -20.39 -22.56
C ALA A 270 7.34 -20.37 -23.23
N THR A 271 6.37 -21.09 -22.63
CA THR A 271 4.94 -21.11 -23.03
C THR A 271 4.33 -19.72 -23.15
N TYR A 272 4.79 -18.73 -22.37
CA TYR A 272 4.30 -17.35 -22.41
C TYR A 272 5.28 -16.37 -23.07
N GLY A 273 6.28 -16.88 -23.81
CA GLY A 273 7.20 -16.09 -24.62
C GLY A 273 8.54 -15.78 -23.97
N ALA A 274 8.90 -16.44 -22.86
CA ALA A 274 10.24 -16.32 -22.28
C ALA A 274 11.29 -16.93 -23.21
N ALA A 275 12.38 -16.19 -23.49
CA ALA A 275 13.37 -16.60 -24.48
C ALA A 275 14.54 -17.44 -23.94
N VAL A 276 14.66 -17.67 -22.61
CA VAL A 276 15.98 -17.99 -22.01
C VAL A 276 15.97 -18.99 -20.83
N LEU A 277 14.84 -19.57 -20.42
CA LEU A 277 14.82 -20.53 -19.30
C LEU A 277 14.58 -21.96 -19.78
N ASP A 278 15.55 -22.84 -19.51
CA ASP A 278 15.45 -24.28 -19.74
C ASP A 278 14.62 -24.93 -18.61
N MET A 279 13.33 -25.15 -18.88
CA MET A 279 12.37 -25.81 -17.99
C MET A 279 11.59 -26.89 -18.76
N PRO A 280 12.28 -27.98 -19.16
CA PRO A 280 11.76 -28.94 -20.12
C PRO A 280 10.52 -29.69 -19.62
N ALA A 281 10.32 -29.83 -18.30
CA ALA A 281 9.16 -30.53 -17.78
C ALA A 281 7.88 -29.68 -17.92
N LEU A 282 7.96 -28.40 -17.59
CA LEU A 282 6.88 -27.44 -17.78
C LEU A 282 6.57 -27.20 -19.26
N ASP A 283 7.60 -27.14 -20.11
CA ASP A 283 7.42 -27.02 -21.56
C ASP A 283 6.71 -28.25 -22.15
N ALA A 284 7.13 -29.45 -21.75
CA ALA A 284 6.47 -30.69 -22.16
C ALA A 284 5.03 -30.77 -21.63
N LEU A 285 4.79 -30.38 -20.38
CA LEU A 285 3.45 -30.34 -19.79
C LEU A 285 2.55 -29.36 -20.55
N ALA A 286 3.04 -28.16 -20.87
CA ALA A 286 2.29 -27.16 -21.59
C ALA A 286 1.86 -27.64 -22.99
N ALA A 287 2.73 -28.37 -23.70
CA ALA A 287 2.46 -28.92 -25.03
C ALA A 287 1.29 -29.92 -25.07
N GLU A 288 0.98 -30.57 -23.96
CA GLU A 288 -0.14 -31.53 -23.82
C GLU A 288 -1.33 -30.97 -23.01
N SER A 289 -1.29 -29.70 -22.63
CA SER A 289 -2.26 -29.07 -21.73
C SER A 289 -3.14 -28.02 -22.40
N VAL A 290 -4.20 -27.63 -21.72
CA VAL A 290 -4.92 -26.40 -22.02
C VAL A 290 -4.19 -25.23 -21.35
N VAL A 291 -3.59 -24.35 -22.16
CA VAL A 291 -2.87 -23.17 -21.68
C VAL A 291 -3.81 -21.97 -21.59
N VAL A 292 -3.79 -21.27 -20.45
CA VAL A 292 -4.60 -20.07 -20.21
C VAL A 292 -3.71 -18.83 -20.30
N GLU A 293 -3.74 -18.14 -21.43
CA GLU A 293 -2.90 -16.94 -21.70
C GLU A 293 -3.19 -15.74 -20.79
N ARG A 294 -4.36 -15.71 -20.15
CA ARG A 294 -4.84 -14.57 -19.36
C ARG A 294 -5.44 -15.02 -18.03
N ALA A 295 -4.61 -15.66 -17.21
CA ALA A 295 -4.89 -15.95 -15.81
C ALA A 295 -4.28 -14.84 -14.93
N TYR A 296 -5.06 -14.25 -14.04
CA TYR A 296 -4.62 -13.16 -13.17
C TYR A 296 -4.83 -13.53 -11.72
N THR A 297 -3.84 -13.22 -10.88
CA THR A 297 -3.98 -13.35 -9.43
C THR A 297 -5.00 -12.33 -8.89
N PRO A 298 -5.88 -12.73 -7.96
CA PRO A 298 -6.82 -11.81 -7.33
C PRO A 298 -6.13 -10.84 -6.35
N ALA A 299 -4.93 -11.17 -5.87
CA ALA A 299 -4.08 -10.27 -5.11
C ALA A 299 -2.60 -10.71 -5.21
N PRO A 300 -1.64 -9.78 -5.37
CA PRO A 300 -0.22 -10.11 -5.48
C PRO A 300 0.40 -10.43 -4.11
N HIS A 301 -0.14 -11.45 -3.43
CA HIS A 301 0.30 -11.90 -2.11
C HIS A 301 -0.23 -13.30 -1.81
N THR A 302 0.63 -14.21 -1.37
CA THR A 302 0.37 -15.65 -1.18
C THR A 302 -0.89 -15.97 -0.38
N SER A 303 -0.99 -15.55 0.88
CA SER A 303 -2.13 -15.84 1.78
C SER A 303 -3.48 -15.44 1.18
N TYR A 304 -3.49 -14.26 0.58
CA TYR A 304 -4.66 -13.63 0.00
C TYR A 304 -5.07 -14.30 -1.32
N ALA A 305 -4.10 -14.56 -2.21
CA ALA A 305 -4.31 -15.25 -3.47
C ALA A 305 -4.83 -16.68 -3.26
N LEU A 306 -4.16 -17.46 -2.41
CA LEU A 306 -4.50 -18.85 -2.14
C LEU A 306 -5.85 -18.98 -1.43
N THR A 307 -6.18 -18.08 -0.50
CA THR A 307 -7.51 -18.04 0.13
C THR A 307 -8.60 -17.80 -0.92
N SER A 308 -8.40 -16.81 -1.80
CA SER A 308 -9.35 -16.51 -2.87
C SER A 308 -9.50 -17.68 -3.85
N LEU A 309 -8.40 -18.35 -4.20
CA LEU A 309 -8.37 -19.53 -5.05
C LEU A 309 -9.16 -20.70 -4.45
N LEU A 310 -8.86 -21.07 -3.19
CA LEU A 310 -9.49 -22.21 -2.52
C LEU A 310 -10.94 -21.92 -2.12
N ALA A 311 -11.32 -20.66 -1.91
CA ALA A 311 -12.70 -20.26 -1.62
C ALA A 311 -13.55 -20.06 -2.89
N GLY A 312 -12.94 -19.98 -4.07
CA GLY A 312 -13.66 -19.72 -5.33
C GLY A 312 -14.38 -18.36 -5.35
N THR A 313 -13.86 -17.36 -4.62
CA THR A 313 -14.48 -16.04 -4.50
C THR A 313 -13.47 -14.94 -4.78
N CYS A 314 -13.93 -13.72 -5.06
CA CYS A 314 -13.03 -12.60 -5.31
C CYS A 314 -12.24 -12.22 -4.05
N ALA A 315 -11.02 -11.71 -4.24
CA ALA A 315 -10.11 -11.24 -3.18
C ALA A 315 -10.84 -10.48 -2.07
N ARG A 316 -11.55 -9.38 -2.40
CA ARG A 316 -12.27 -8.58 -1.41
C ARG A 316 -13.19 -9.41 -0.50
N THR A 317 -13.99 -10.31 -1.09
CA THR A 317 -14.91 -11.16 -0.33
C THR A 317 -14.17 -12.18 0.52
N ALA A 318 -13.12 -12.79 -0.01
CA ALA A 318 -12.27 -13.68 0.76
C ALA A 318 -11.67 -12.95 1.97
N PHE A 319 -11.22 -11.71 1.77
CA PHE A 319 -10.51 -10.91 2.77
C PHE A 319 -11.46 -10.45 3.89
N GLU A 320 -12.64 -9.97 3.55
CA GLU A 320 -13.65 -9.55 4.52
C GLU A 320 -14.15 -10.73 5.39
N ALA A 321 -14.12 -11.93 4.85
CA ALA A 321 -14.65 -13.11 5.51
C ALA A 321 -13.58 -14.00 6.16
N VAL A 322 -12.29 -13.64 6.20
CA VAL A 322 -11.27 -14.48 6.85
C VAL A 322 -11.51 -14.62 8.37
N GLU A 323 -12.03 -13.58 9.04
CA GLU A 323 -12.32 -13.63 10.48
C GLU A 323 -13.49 -14.56 10.84
N ARG A 324 -14.42 -14.77 9.89
CA ARG A 324 -15.56 -15.68 10.01
C ARG A 324 -15.88 -16.25 8.64
N PRO A 325 -15.13 -17.26 8.17
CA PRO A 325 -15.29 -17.76 6.81
C PRO A 325 -16.65 -18.44 6.69
N ARG A 326 -17.62 -17.69 6.14
CA ARG A 326 -18.96 -18.18 5.79
C ARG A 326 -18.99 -18.87 4.43
N PHE A 327 -17.84 -18.92 3.76
CA PHE A 327 -17.66 -19.63 2.51
C PHE A 327 -17.11 -21.03 2.79
N GLU A 328 -17.63 -21.97 2.03
CA GLU A 328 -17.10 -23.32 1.98
C GLU A 328 -15.88 -23.36 1.08
N LEU A 329 -14.82 -24.04 1.52
CA LEU A 329 -13.59 -24.19 0.76
C LEU A 329 -13.70 -25.36 -0.21
N LEU A 330 -12.99 -25.26 -1.34
CA LEU A 330 -12.88 -26.30 -2.35
C LEU A 330 -12.58 -27.71 -1.78
N PRO A 331 -11.61 -27.91 -0.86
CA PRO A 331 -11.40 -29.22 -0.24
C PRO A 331 -12.59 -29.73 0.56
N GLU A 332 -13.34 -28.86 1.24
CA GLU A 332 -14.54 -29.26 2.00
C GLU A 332 -15.64 -29.75 1.04
N LEU A 333 -15.86 -29.01 -0.07
CA LEU A 333 -16.78 -29.39 -1.14
C LEU A 333 -16.41 -30.75 -1.76
N LEU A 334 -15.12 -30.94 -2.07
CA LEU A 334 -14.61 -32.18 -2.65
C LEU A 334 -14.67 -33.36 -1.66
N GLY A 335 -14.40 -33.11 -0.38
CA GLY A 335 -14.57 -34.10 0.69
C GLY A 335 -16.00 -34.65 0.74
N ARG A 336 -17.00 -33.76 0.68
CA ARG A 336 -18.43 -34.17 0.60
C ARG A 336 -18.77 -34.92 -0.69
N ALA A 337 -18.05 -34.66 -1.78
CA ALA A 337 -18.17 -35.38 -3.04
C ALA A 337 -17.41 -36.73 -3.06
N GLY A 338 -16.83 -37.14 -1.93
CA GLY A 338 -16.16 -38.44 -1.77
C GLY A 338 -14.67 -38.44 -2.12
N TYR A 339 -14.02 -37.28 -2.18
CA TYR A 339 -12.57 -37.19 -2.33
C TYR A 339 -11.86 -37.25 -0.97
N ARG A 340 -10.76 -37.99 -0.90
CA ARG A 340 -9.75 -37.87 0.16
C ARG A 340 -8.90 -36.64 -0.15
N THR A 341 -8.84 -35.69 0.77
CA THR A 341 -8.20 -34.39 0.51
C THR A 341 -6.89 -34.26 1.27
N ALA A 342 -5.81 -33.85 0.60
CA ALA A 342 -4.54 -33.57 1.24
C ALA A 342 -3.87 -32.30 0.74
N ALA A 343 -3.27 -31.55 1.66
CA ALA A 343 -2.52 -30.35 1.38
C ALA A 343 -1.06 -30.46 1.83
N PHE A 344 -0.14 -29.90 1.04
CA PHE A 344 1.29 -29.86 1.33
C PHE A 344 1.80 -28.44 1.06
N TYR A 345 2.15 -27.69 2.11
CA TYR A 345 2.45 -26.27 1.98
C TYR A 345 3.35 -25.76 3.14
N PRO A 346 4.04 -24.62 3.00
CA PRO A 346 4.84 -24.02 4.08
C PRO A 346 3.97 -23.20 5.04
N SER A 347 4.35 -23.15 6.32
CA SER A 347 3.68 -22.31 7.32
C SER A 347 3.76 -20.80 7.01
N ALA A 348 4.73 -20.40 6.18
CA ALA A 348 4.89 -19.01 5.72
C ALA A 348 3.64 -18.42 5.06
N ILE A 349 2.74 -19.24 4.50
CA ILE A 349 1.46 -18.77 3.96
C ILE A 349 0.68 -17.94 4.99
N PHE A 350 0.83 -18.20 6.29
CA PHE A 350 0.08 -17.50 7.35
C PHE A 350 0.91 -16.47 8.12
N HIS A 351 2.13 -16.16 7.69
CA HIS A 351 3.02 -15.27 8.43
C HIS A 351 2.56 -13.80 8.42
N VAL A 352 1.96 -13.35 7.31
CA VAL A 352 1.39 -12.01 7.19
C VAL A 352 -0.05 -12.01 7.69
N ASP A 353 -0.37 -11.05 8.56
CA ASP A 353 -1.67 -10.93 9.24
C ASP A 353 -2.14 -12.23 9.93
N PRO A 354 -1.31 -12.85 10.80
CA PRO A 354 -1.57 -14.18 11.35
C PRO A 354 -2.91 -14.25 12.11
N GLU A 355 -3.24 -13.21 12.87
CA GLU A 355 -4.52 -13.11 13.60
C GLU A 355 -5.73 -13.18 12.64
N ARG A 356 -5.59 -12.63 11.44
CA ARG A 356 -6.63 -12.65 10.41
C ARG A 356 -6.81 -14.05 9.85
N PHE A 357 -5.70 -14.73 9.55
CA PHE A 357 -5.70 -16.04 8.88
C PHE A 357 -5.79 -17.23 9.83
N GLU A 358 -5.71 -17.01 11.13
CA GLU A 358 -5.82 -18.06 12.16
C GLU A 358 -7.01 -19.02 11.93
N PRO A 359 -8.24 -18.55 11.59
CA PRO A 359 -9.36 -19.47 11.34
C PRO A 359 -9.16 -20.40 10.13
N LEU A 360 -8.34 -20.01 9.15
CA LEU A 360 -7.98 -20.85 8.00
C LEU A 360 -6.80 -21.75 8.31
N ALA A 361 -5.79 -21.25 9.04
CA ALA A 361 -4.63 -21.99 9.48
C ALA A 361 -5.02 -23.14 10.42
N ALA A 362 -5.84 -22.86 11.44
CA ALA A 362 -6.28 -23.82 12.45
C ALA A 362 -7.07 -25.01 11.86
N ARG A 363 -7.68 -24.84 10.68
CA ARG A 363 -8.38 -25.90 9.96
C ARG A 363 -7.66 -26.38 8.71
N HIS A 364 -6.40 -25.98 8.52
CA HIS A 364 -5.58 -26.32 7.35
C HIS A 364 -6.29 -26.10 6.01
N PHE A 365 -6.90 -24.92 5.81
CA PHE A 365 -7.72 -24.61 4.65
C PHE A 365 -8.85 -25.63 4.37
N GLY A 366 -9.35 -26.34 5.37
CA GLY A 366 -10.44 -27.32 5.23
C GLY A 366 -10.02 -28.65 4.60
N PHE A 367 -8.71 -28.92 4.49
CA PHE A 367 -8.22 -30.22 4.05
C PHE A 367 -8.31 -31.26 5.18
N GLU A 368 -8.62 -32.50 4.81
CA GLU A 368 -8.69 -33.64 5.73
C GLU A 368 -7.30 -33.96 6.31
N ARG A 369 -6.27 -33.89 5.47
CA ARG A 369 -4.87 -34.07 5.85
C ARG A 369 -4.06 -32.87 5.38
N ALA A 370 -3.16 -32.37 6.22
CA ALA A 370 -2.20 -31.36 5.82
C ALA A 370 -0.80 -31.69 6.35
N VAL A 371 0.21 -31.38 5.53
CA VAL A 371 1.61 -31.35 5.95
C VAL A 371 2.08 -29.91 5.79
N GLU A 372 2.35 -29.30 6.93
CA GLU A 372 2.83 -27.92 7.01
C GLU A 372 4.33 -27.94 7.31
N SER A 373 5.14 -27.64 6.29
CA SER A 373 6.60 -27.71 6.37
C SER A 373 7.29 -26.85 5.33
N PHE A 374 8.51 -26.40 5.63
CA PHE A 374 9.42 -25.74 4.68
C PHE A 374 10.22 -26.74 3.85
N ASP A 375 9.63 -27.91 3.57
CA ASP A 375 10.30 -28.92 2.75
C ASP A 375 10.59 -28.38 1.34
N PRO A 376 11.70 -28.76 0.71
CA PRO A 376 11.99 -28.33 -0.66
C PRO A 376 11.06 -29.01 -1.66
N ALA A 377 10.91 -28.44 -2.86
CA ALA A 377 10.00 -28.92 -3.91
C ALA A 377 10.05 -30.44 -4.16
N PRO A 378 11.23 -31.11 -4.25
CA PRO A 378 11.29 -32.55 -4.47
C PRO A 378 10.67 -33.37 -3.32
N VAL A 379 10.87 -32.94 -2.08
CA VAL A 379 10.33 -33.62 -0.89
C VAL A 379 8.83 -33.39 -0.80
N ARG A 380 8.38 -32.15 -1.00
CA ARG A 380 6.94 -31.81 -1.00
C ARG A 380 6.17 -32.58 -2.06
N LEU A 381 6.68 -32.64 -3.29
CA LEU A 381 6.03 -33.39 -4.36
C LEU A 381 6.12 -34.91 -4.18
N ASP A 382 7.16 -35.43 -3.50
CA ASP A 382 7.20 -36.83 -3.08
C ASP A 382 6.11 -37.15 -2.05
N GLN A 383 5.89 -36.28 -1.05
CA GLN A 383 4.79 -36.43 -0.09
C GLN A 383 3.43 -36.42 -0.77
N ALA A 384 3.21 -35.50 -1.70
CA ALA A 384 1.99 -35.41 -2.52
C ALA A 384 1.74 -36.69 -3.33
N ALA A 385 2.77 -37.23 -3.98
CA ALA A 385 2.67 -38.46 -4.76
C ALA A 385 2.39 -39.68 -3.87
N ARG A 386 3.06 -39.80 -2.71
CA ARG A 386 2.83 -40.88 -1.75
C ARG A 386 1.40 -40.90 -1.22
N PHE A 387 0.80 -39.74 -1.00
CA PHE A 387 -0.62 -39.67 -0.62
C PHE A 387 -1.51 -40.30 -1.68
N LEU A 388 -1.34 -39.93 -2.96
CA LEU A 388 -2.11 -40.52 -4.06
C LEU A 388 -1.86 -42.03 -4.20
N GLU A 389 -0.61 -42.46 -4.08
CA GLU A 389 -0.22 -43.88 -4.17
C GLU A 389 -0.80 -44.74 -3.03
N ALA A 390 -1.06 -44.14 -1.87
CA ALA A 390 -1.67 -44.83 -0.73
C ALA A 390 -3.20 -44.99 -0.84
N LEU A 391 -3.85 -44.32 -1.80
CA LEU A 391 -5.29 -44.42 -1.99
C LEU A 391 -5.69 -45.80 -2.50
N GLY A 392 -6.80 -46.32 -1.97
CA GLY A 392 -7.43 -47.54 -2.46
C GLY A 392 -7.87 -47.41 -3.93
N PRO A 393 -8.13 -48.56 -4.59
CA PRO A 393 -8.43 -48.59 -6.04
C PRO A 393 -9.70 -47.82 -6.43
N THR A 394 -10.63 -47.62 -5.48
CA THR A 394 -11.89 -46.88 -5.68
C THR A 394 -11.91 -45.51 -5.03
N GLU A 395 -10.91 -45.18 -4.21
CA GLU A 395 -10.81 -43.87 -3.56
C GLU A 395 -10.33 -42.82 -4.56
N LYS A 396 -10.90 -41.61 -4.48
CA LYS A 396 -10.49 -40.45 -5.28
C LYS A 396 -9.68 -39.50 -4.41
N GLY A 397 -8.58 -39.00 -4.92
CA GLY A 397 -7.71 -38.05 -4.25
C GLY A 397 -7.90 -36.64 -4.78
N PHE A 398 -7.96 -35.65 -3.88
CA PHE A 398 -7.68 -34.26 -4.20
C PHE A 398 -6.44 -33.82 -3.46
N VAL A 399 -5.38 -33.49 -4.19
CA VAL A 399 -4.12 -33.02 -3.63
C VAL A 399 -3.89 -31.58 -4.03
N TRP A 400 -3.58 -30.75 -3.04
CA TRP A 400 -2.99 -29.45 -3.26
C TRP A 400 -1.55 -29.45 -2.76
N ALA A 401 -0.59 -29.06 -3.61
CA ALA A 401 0.77 -28.80 -3.19
C ALA A 401 1.19 -27.39 -3.59
N HIS A 402 1.62 -26.61 -2.60
CA HIS A 402 2.17 -25.28 -2.80
C HIS A 402 3.70 -25.34 -2.72
N ILE A 403 4.35 -25.20 -3.88
CA ILE A 403 5.80 -25.20 -4.01
C ILE A 403 6.29 -23.82 -3.63
N PHE A 404 7.11 -23.77 -2.58
CA PHE A 404 7.59 -22.52 -2.01
C PHE A 404 8.72 -21.90 -2.83
N GLU A 405 9.53 -22.70 -3.53
CA GLU A 405 10.52 -22.18 -4.45
C GLU A 405 9.82 -21.69 -5.75
N PRO A 406 10.07 -20.45 -6.24
CA PRO A 406 11.19 -19.57 -5.90
C PRO A 406 10.86 -18.36 -4.99
N HIS A 407 10.43 -18.54 -3.74
CA HIS A 407 10.20 -17.44 -2.80
C HIS A 407 11.52 -16.76 -2.37
N GLU A 408 11.52 -15.43 -2.25
CA GLU A 408 12.69 -14.69 -1.74
C GLU A 408 13.09 -15.17 -0.33
N PRO A 409 14.38 -15.24 0.05
CA PRO A 409 15.58 -14.67 -0.59
C PRO A 409 16.25 -15.50 -1.71
N TYR A 410 15.61 -16.55 -2.21
CA TYR A 410 16.14 -17.47 -3.23
C TYR A 410 17.43 -18.20 -2.79
N GLU A 411 17.45 -18.65 -1.54
CA GLU A 411 18.62 -19.29 -0.88
C GLU A 411 18.77 -20.78 -1.20
N GLY A 412 17.80 -21.39 -1.89
CA GLY A 412 17.64 -22.84 -2.02
C GLY A 412 18.61 -23.54 -2.97
N ASP A 413 19.50 -22.82 -3.67
CA ASP A 413 20.30 -23.42 -4.73
C ASP A 413 21.79 -23.06 -4.75
N ALA A 414 22.62 -24.10 -4.62
CA ALA A 414 24.07 -24.04 -4.85
C ALA A 414 24.43 -23.86 -6.34
N LEU A 415 23.44 -23.94 -7.25
CA LEU A 415 23.62 -23.72 -8.69
C LEU A 415 23.81 -22.25 -9.07
N ALA A 416 23.44 -21.30 -8.21
CA ALA A 416 23.71 -19.89 -8.44
C ALA A 416 25.09 -19.49 -7.88
N PRO A 417 25.92 -18.75 -8.63
CA PRO A 417 27.15 -18.17 -8.11
C PRO A 417 26.89 -17.34 -6.83
N PRO A 418 27.85 -17.26 -5.88
CA PRO A 418 27.70 -16.45 -4.67
C PRO A 418 27.39 -14.96 -4.94
N ASP A 419 27.79 -14.46 -6.11
CA ASP A 419 27.59 -13.09 -6.60
C ASP A 419 26.41 -12.95 -7.58
N ALA A 420 25.59 -14.00 -7.76
CA ALA A 420 24.45 -13.99 -8.65
C ALA A 420 23.44 -12.88 -8.30
N SER A 421 22.80 -12.30 -9.31
CA SER A 421 21.67 -11.41 -9.12
C SER A 421 20.45 -12.15 -8.56
N ALA A 422 19.52 -11.42 -7.94
CA ALA A 422 18.24 -11.97 -7.47
C ALA A 422 17.48 -12.73 -8.58
N ARG A 423 17.46 -12.18 -9.81
CA ARG A 423 16.85 -12.83 -10.97
C ARG A 423 17.56 -14.13 -11.37
N GLU A 424 18.86 -14.23 -11.21
CA GLU A 424 19.62 -15.46 -11.50
C GLU A 424 19.38 -16.55 -10.44
N ARG A 425 19.31 -16.17 -9.16
CA ARG A 425 18.95 -17.12 -8.09
C ARG A 425 17.52 -17.64 -8.24
N TYR A 426 16.56 -16.74 -8.49
CA TYR A 426 15.17 -17.11 -8.82
C TYR A 426 15.09 -18.11 -9.98
N ARG A 427 15.85 -17.85 -11.05
CA ARG A 427 15.94 -18.75 -12.21
C ARG A 427 16.54 -20.12 -11.88
N ALA A 428 17.51 -20.19 -10.96
CA ALA A 428 18.08 -21.45 -10.52
C ALA A 428 17.04 -22.27 -9.75
N GLU A 429 16.34 -21.65 -8.80
CA GLU A 429 15.26 -22.29 -8.05
C GLU A 429 14.12 -22.77 -8.97
N LEU A 430 13.77 -22.00 -10.01
CA LEU A 430 12.79 -22.45 -11.01
C LEU A 430 13.22 -23.74 -11.73
N ARG A 431 14.50 -23.91 -12.09
CA ARG A 431 14.99 -25.15 -12.71
C ARG A 431 14.89 -26.33 -11.75
N ARG A 432 15.14 -26.12 -10.47
CA ARG A 432 14.96 -27.14 -9.43
C ARG A 432 13.49 -27.51 -9.28
N THR A 433 12.59 -26.52 -9.27
CA THR A 433 11.14 -26.73 -9.26
C THR A 433 10.68 -27.51 -10.49
N ASP A 434 11.16 -27.18 -11.70
CA ASP A 434 10.88 -27.94 -12.92
C ASP A 434 11.31 -29.41 -12.81
N GLY A 435 12.51 -29.67 -12.29
CA GLY A 435 13.01 -31.03 -12.05
C GLY A 435 12.17 -31.84 -11.06
N ALA A 436 11.66 -31.18 -10.01
CA ALA A 436 10.74 -31.80 -9.06
C ALA A 436 9.39 -32.13 -9.71
N ILE A 437 8.83 -31.20 -10.48
CA ILE A 437 7.58 -31.38 -11.23
C ILE A 437 7.71 -32.53 -12.23
N ARG A 438 8.83 -32.64 -12.95
CA ARG A 438 9.13 -33.76 -13.85
C ARG A 438 8.99 -35.11 -13.16
N THR A 439 9.61 -35.23 -11.98
CA THR A 439 9.61 -36.46 -11.18
C THR A 439 8.20 -36.79 -10.70
N PHE A 440 7.46 -35.78 -10.26
CA PHE A 440 6.08 -35.91 -9.83
C PHE A 440 5.16 -36.39 -10.97
N ILE A 441 5.21 -35.75 -12.14
CA ILE A 441 4.43 -36.14 -13.33
C ILE A 441 4.76 -37.58 -13.75
N ALA A 442 6.03 -37.98 -13.73
CA ALA A 442 6.44 -39.35 -14.05
C ALA A 442 5.79 -40.37 -13.10
N ARG A 443 5.68 -40.04 -11.80
CA ARG A 443 4.98 -40.91 -10.82
C ARG A 443 3.48 -40.96 -11.04
N LEU A 444 2.83 -39.82 -11.32
CA LEU A 444 1.41 -39.79 -11.67
C LEU A 444 1.12 -40.67 -12.88
N ARG A 445 1.94 -40.57 -13.94
CA ARG A 445 1.83 -41.41 -15.14
C ARG A 445 2.04 -42.88 -14.83
N LYS A 446 3.05 -43.23 -14.01
CA LYS A 446 3.32 -44.61 -13.60
C LYS A 446 2.16 -45.24 -12.82
N ARG A 447 1.40 -44.45 -12.07
CA ARG A 447 0.22 -44.92 -11.33
C ARG A 447 -0.92 -45.37 -12.25
N GLY A 448 -0.93 -44.94 -13.52
CA GLY A 448 -1.87 -45.43 -14.54
C GLY A 448 -3.33 -45.07 -14.29
N ARG A 449 -3.61 -44.20 -13.32
CA ARG A 449 -4.95 -43.68 -13.01
C ARG A 449 -5.17 -42.33 -13.72
N PRO A 450 -6.38 -42.04 -14.21
CA PRO A 450 -6.70 -40.72 -14.72
C PRO A 450 -6.48 -39.63 -13.65
N VAL A 451 -5.80 -38.55 -14.04
CA VAL A 451 -5.52 -37.40 -13.17
C VAL A 451 -5.86 -36.13 -13.93
N THR A 452 -6.62 -35.23 -13.31
CA THR A 452 -6.73 -33.84 -13.74
C THR A 452 -5.72 -33.00 -12.94
N LEU A 453 -4.72 -32.47 -13.64
CA LEU A 453 -3.69 -31.61 -13.05
C LEU A 453 -3.96 -30.15 -13.44
N VAL A 454 -4.03 -29.27 -12.45
CA VAL A 454 -4.03 -27.82 -12.61
C VAL A 454 -2.72 -27.29 -12.05
N LEU A 455 -1.94 -26.60 -12.87
CA LEU A 455 -0.73 -25.90 -12.45
C LEU A 455 -0.94 -24.39 -12.61
N THR A 456 -0.69 -23.62 -11.56
CA THR A 456 -0.79 -22.15 -11.57
C THR A 456 0.22 -21.53 -10.62
N ALA A 457 0.29 -20.19 -10.61
CA ALA A 457 0.96 -19.41 -9.59
C ALA A 457 -0.06 -18.81 -8.61
N ASP A 458 0.39 -18.45 -7.42
CA ASP A 458 -0.37 -17.61 -6.48
C ASP A 458 -0.26 -16.13 -6.86
N HIS A 459 0.94 -15.65 -7.19
CA HIS A 459 1.24 -14.35 -7.78
C HIS A 459 2.56 -14.41 -8.58
N GLY A 460 2.99 -13.27 -9.13
CA GLY A 460 4.32 -13.12 -9.72
C GLY A 460 5.28 -12.38 -8.79
N GLU A 461 6.56 -12.46 -9.10
CA GLU A 461 7.63 -11.70 -8.43
C GLU A 461 7.78 -10.29 -9.04
N GLU A 462 8.07 -9.26 -8.22
CA GLU A 462 8.17 -7.87 -8.66
C GLU A 462 9.55 -7.55 -9.26
N PHE A 463 10.66 -8.00 -8.66
CA PHE A 463 12.03 -7.64 -9.07
C PHE A 463 12.27 -6.12 -9.26
N GLY A 464 11.63 -5.28 -8.45
CA GLY A 464 11.68 -3.82 -8.58
C GLY A 464 11.02 -3.29 -9.85
N ASP A 465 10.29 -4.12 -10.59
CA ASP A 465 9.44 -3.68 -11.69
C ASP A 465 8.45 -2.62 -11.14
N HIS A 466 8.11 -1.63 -11.96
CA HIS A 466 7.23 -0.52 -11.55
C HIS A 466 7.73 0.36 -10.39
N GLY A 467 8.98 0.21 -9.97
CA GLY A 467 9.61 1.01 -8.92
C GLY A 467 9.41 0.48 -7.50
N GLY A 468 9.05 -0.80 -7.34
CA GLY A 468 9.16 -1.50 -6.07
C GLY A 468 10.61 -1.57 -5.57
N HIS A 469 10.78 -1.79 -4.26
CA HIS A 469 12.07 -1.80 -3.58
C HIS A 469 12.16 -2.99 -2.63
#